data_AF-A0A246ABZ7-F1
#
_entry.id   AF-A0A246ABZ7-F1
#
_cell.length_a   1.000
_cell.length_b   1.000
_cell.length_c   1.000
_cell.angle_alpha   90.00
_cell.angle_beta   90.00
_cell.angle_gamma   90.00
#
_symmetry.space_group_name_H-M   'P 1'
#
loop_
_entity.id
_entity.type
_entity.pdbx_description
1 polymer ?
#
loop_
_entity_poly.entity_id
_entity_poly.type
_entity_poly.pdbx_seq_one_letter_code
_entity_poly.pdbx_strand_id
1 'polypeptide(L)'
;MKTLFFILCIIINFILIFKVNNLLKPKTAAISYAISLLMVPVLMLAGVYLLRLLDFQADQQFQDIYFAVMLSLVVMMLQNLVMISAEVMTRKLFHFQETENAVNTSRNLIRFALNNKSGIKLMYRTVFFVGSILMFYGIWLGKK
;
A
#
# COMPACT_ATOMS: atom_id res chain seq x y z
N MET A 1 -15.12 -8.92 17.31
CA MET A 1 -14.50 -7.59 17.03
C MET A 1 -13.27 -7.70 16.13
N LYS A 2 -12.25 -8.52 16.46
CA LYS A 2 -11.04 -8.71 15.63
C LYS A 2 -11.31 -9.07 14.16
N THR A 3 -12.21 -10.00 13.89
CA THR A 3 -12.61 -10.39 12.52
C THR A 3 -13.23 -9.25 11.71
N LEU A 4 -13.97 -8.34 12.38
CA LEU A 4 -14.60 -7.20 11.71
C LEU A 4 -13.53 -6.19 11.27
N PHE A 5 -12.55 -5.89 12.13
CA PHE A 5 -11.40 -5.05 11.78
C PHE A 5 -10.53 -5.68 10.68
N PHE A 6 -10.30 -6.99 10.74
CA PHE A 6 -9.60 -7.72 9.67
C PHE A 6 -10.30 -7.53 8.31
N ILE A 7 -11.61 -7.76 8.24
CA ILE A 7 -12.39 -7.57 7.00
C ILE A 7 -12.35 -6.11 6.55
N LEU A 8 -12.49 -5.17 7.48
CA LEU A 8 -12.40 -3.74 7.19
C LEU A 8 -11.04 -3.38 6.57
N CYS A 9 -9.93 -3.90 7.11
CA CYS A 9 -8.59 -3.69 6.57
C CYS A 9 -8.47 -4.22 5.14
N ILE A 10 -9.02 -5.40 4.86
CA ILE A 10 -9.02 -5.97 3.50
C ILE A 10 -9.79 -5.06 2.54
N ILE A 11 -10.99 -4.61 2.91
CA ILE A 11 -11.84 -3.75 2.08
C ILE A 11 -11.15 -2.42 1.77
N ILE A 12 -10.61 -1.76 2.81
CA ILE A 12 -9.88 -0.49 2.65
C ILE A 12 -8.68 -0.70 1.72
N ASN A 13 -7.90 -1.76 1.94
CA ASN A 13 -6.71 -2.00 1.15
C ASN A 13 -7.02 -2.35 -0.32
N PHE A 14 -8.12 -3.08 -0.57
CA PHE A 14 -8.61 -3.32 -1.93
C PHE A 14 -8.91 -2.00 -2.64
N ILE A 15 -9.60 -1.07 -1.98
CA ILE A 15 -9.92 0.24 -2.55
C ILE A 15 -8.63 1.02 -2.85
N LEU A 16 -7.67 1.03 -1.94
CA LEU A 16 -6.40 1.75 -2.13
C LEU A 16 -5.61 1.21 -3.34
N ILE A 17 -5.46 -0.11 -3.45
CA ILE A 17 -4.65 -0.73 -4.50
C ILE A 17 -5.31 -0.64 -5.88
N PHE A 18 -6.62 -0.90 -5.96
CA PHE A 18 -7.30 -1.07 -7.25
C PHE A 18 -8.06 0.18 -7.73
N LYS A 19 -8.56 1.03 -6.83
CA LYS A 19 -9.29 2.26 -7.22
C LYS A 19 -8.43 3.51 -7.18
N VAL A 20 -7.74 3.77 -6.07
CA VAL A 20 -7.06 5.07 -5.85
C VAL A 20 -5.85 5.26 -6.78
N ASN A 21 -5.06 4.21 -7.00
CA ASN A 21 -3.90 4.27 -7.90
C ASN A 21 -4.25 4.50 -9.37
N ASN A 22 -5.51 4.32 -9.78
CA ASN A 22 -5.96 4.61 -11.15
C ASN A 22 -6.46 6.05 -11.32
N LEU A 23 -6.78 6.75 -10.24
CA LEU A 23 -7.43 8.08 -10.27
C LEU A 23 -6.43 9.24 -10.24
N LEU A 24 -5.24 9.05 -9.66
CA LEU A 24 -4.27 10.12 -9.47
C LEU A 24 -3.19 10.10 -10.55
N LYS A 25 -2.81 11.29 -11.04
CA LYS A 25 -1.59 11.45 -11.84
C LYS A 25 -0.38 11.00 -11.00
N PRO A 26 0.61 10.29 -11.57
CA PRO A 26 1.67 9.64 -10.79
C PRO A 26 2.48 10.61 -9.92
N LYS A 27 2.67 11.87 -10.34
CA LYS A 27 3.34 12.91 -9.53
C LYS A 27 2.51 13.31 -8.31
N THR A 28 1.20 13.53 -8.46
CA THR A 28 0.33 13.91 -7.34
C THR A 28 0.07 12.73 -6.41
N ALA A 29 -0.01 11.51 -6.94
CA ALA A 29 -0.06 10.28 -6.14
C ALA A 29 1.18 10.13 -5.24
N ALA A 30 2.39 10.33 -5.80
CA ALA A 30 3.63 10.24 -5.04
C ALA A 30 3.73 11.29 -3.93
N ILE A 31 3.34 12.55 -4.21
CA ILE A 31 3.32 13.63 -3.21
C ILE A 31 2.30 13.35 -2.10
N SER A 32 1.07 13.02 -2.47
CA SER A 32 0.02 12.68 -1.49
C SER A 32 0.47 11.52 -0.60
N TYR A 33 1.12 10.53 -1.19
CA TYR A 33 1.61 9.37 -0.45
C TYR A 33 2.78 9.72 0.48
N ALA A 34 3.74 10.54 0.03
CA ALA A 34 4.83 11.03 0.87
C ALA A 34 4.31 11.84 2.07
N ILE A 35 3.30 12.68 1.85
CA ILE A 35 2.61 13.42 2.93
C ILE A 35 1.94 12.44 3.89
N SER A 36 1.21 11.43 3.39
CA SER A 36 0.60 10.41 4.24
C SER A 36 1.65 9.66 5.07
N LEU A 37 2.80 9.30 4.48
CA LEU A 37 3.91 8.61 5.15
C LEU A 37 4.44 9.36 6.37
N LEU A 38 4.50 10.69 6.27
CA LEU A 38 4.95 11.56 7.36
C LEU A 38 3.83 11.85 8.38
N MET A 39 2.58 11.99 7.91
CA MET A 39 1.45 12.33 8.76
C MET A 39 1.05 11.21 9.72
N VAL A 40 1.15 9.93 9.31
CA VAL A 40 0.72 8.81 10.17
C VAL A 40 1.55 8.69 11.45
N PRO A 41 2.90 8.68 11.42
CA PRO A 41 3.70 8.71 12.65
C PRO A 41 3.41 9.94 13.53
N VAL A 42 3.19 11.11 12.92
CA VAL A 42 2.84 12.34 13.65
C VAL A 42 1.49 12.20 14.36
N LEU A 43 0.47 11.67 13.67
CA LEU A 43 -0.84 11.40 14.25
C LEU A 43 -0.79 10.32 15.32
N MET A 44 0.07 9.30 15.17
CA MET A 44 0.29 8.31 16.23
C MET A 44 0.83 8.97 17.50
N LEU A 45 1.90 9.75 17.38
CA LEU A 45 2.51 10.45 18.51
C LEU A 45 1.54 11.46 19.15
N ALA A 46 0.81 12.21 18.33
CA ALA A 46 -0.21 13.15 18.81
C ALA A 46 -1.34 12.43 19.56
N GLY A 47 -1.78 11.26 19.08
CA GLY A 47 -2.81 10.45 19.74
C GLY A 47 -2.35 9.92 21.09
N VAL A 48 -1.12 9.40 21.17
CA VAL A 48 -0.53 8.95 22.45
C VAL A 48 -0.39 10.12 23.42
N TYR A 49 0.06 11.28 22.94
CA TYR A 49 0.19 12.49 23.75
C TYR A 49 -1.17 12.98 24.30
N LEU A 50 -2.22 12.97 23.47
CA LEU A 50 -3.59 13.32 23.87
C LEU A 50 -4.13 12.38 24.95
N LEU A 51 -3.94 11.05 24.78
CA LEU A 51 -4.36 10.07 25.79
C LEU A 51 -3.65 10.32 27.13
N ARG A 52 -2.37 10.72 27.08
CA ARG A 52 -1.61 11.08 28.28
C ARG A 52 -2.11 12.37 28.93
N LEU A 53 -2.48 13.39 28.15
CA LEU A 53 -3.06 14.63 28.69
C LEU A 53 -4.41 14.43 29.37
N LEU A 54 -5.16 13.41 28.96
CA LEU A 54 -6.46 13.07 29.53
C LEU A 54 -6.36 12.09 30.71
N ASP A 55 -5.15 11.78 31.21
CA ASP A 55 -4.88 10.75 32.23
C ASP A 55 -5.56 9.40 31.91
N PHE A 56 -5.68 9.07 30.62
CA PHE A 56 -6.32 7.84 30.20
C PHE A 56 -5.41 6.64 30.52
N GLN A 57 -5.86 5.79 31.44
CA GLN A 57 -5.18 4.54 31.74
C GLN A 57 -5.62 3.45 30.75
N ALA A 58 -4.78 3.22 29.74
CA ALA A 58 -5.02 2.18 28.75
C ALA A 58 -4.87 0.79 29.37
N ASP A 59 -5.93 -0.02 29.28
CA ASP A 59 -5.88 -1.44 29.59
C ASP A 59 -5.08 -2.21 28.53
N GLN A 60 -4.67 -3.44 28.86
CA GLN A 60 -3.88 -4.28 27.95
C GLN A 60 -4.61 -4.53 26.62
N GLN A 61 -5.94 -4.63 26.67
CA GLN A 61 -6.78 -4.85 25.50
C GLN A 61 -6.77 -3.64 24.55
N PHE A 62 -6.84 -2.41 25.08
CA PHE A 62 -6.71 -1.20 24.30
C PHE A 62 -5.34 -1.09 23.64
N GLN A 63 -4.26 -1.35 24.38
CA GLN A 63 -2.90 -1.30 23.84
C GLN A 63 -2.74 -2.28 22.67
N ASP A 64 -3.27 -3.49 22.82
CA ASP A 64 -3.26 -4.53 21.80
C ASP A 64 -4.02 -4.13 20.53
N ILE A 65 -5.22 -3.54 20.68
CA ILE A 65 -6.03 -3.08 19.56
C ILE A 65 -5.38 -1.88 18.89
N TYR A 66 -4.91 -0.92 19.67
CA TYR A 66 -4.21 0.26 19.17
C TYR A 66 -3.00 -0.15 18.33
N PHE A 67 -2.15 -1.04 18.86
CA PHE A 67 -0.99 -1.54 18.13
C PHE A 67 -1.39 -2.26 16.83
N ALA A 68 -2.43 -3.09 16.86
CA ALA A 68 -2.93 -3.79 15.67
C ALA A 68 -3.44 -2.82 14.59
N VAL A 69 -4.16 -1.77 14.99
CA VAL A 69 -4.59 -0.70 14.07
C VAL A 69 -3.38 0.01 13.47
N MET A 70 -2.42 0.40 14.31
CA MET A 70 -1.23 1.12 13.87
C MET A 70 -0.38 0.30 12.91
N LEU A 71 -0.16 -0.98 13.20
CA LEU A 71 0.56 -1.88 12.31
C LEU A 71 -0.18 -2.11 10.99
N SER A 72 -1.52 -2.19 11.03
CA SER A 72 -2.34 -2.30 9.82
C SER A 72 -2.20 -1.08 8.92
N LEU A 73 -2.18 0.13 9.49
CA LEU A 73 -1.93 1.36 8.74
C LEU A 73 -0.54 1.35 8.09
N VAL A 74 0.51 0.96 8.84
CA VAL A 74 1.87 0.84 8.29
C VAL A 74 1.94 -0.13 7.11
N VAL A 75 1.29 -1.30 7.21
CA VAL A 75 1.21 -2.27 6.11
C VAL A 75 0.55 -1.67 4.88
N MET A 76 -0.64 -1.04 5.04
CA MET A 76 -1.35 -0.39 3.92
C MET A 76 -0.50 0.69 3.26
N MET A 77 0.26 1.44 4.06
CA MET A 77 1.15 2.46 3.55
C MET A 77 2.26 1.82 2.74
N LEU A 78 3.14 1.02 3.36
CA LEU A 78 4.29 0.40 2.69
C LEU A 78 3.90 -0.28 1.38
N GLN A 79 2.76 -0.97 1.38
CA GLN A 79 2.24 -1.57 0.17
C GLN A 79 1.89 -0.55 -0.92
N ASN A 80 1.20 0.54 -0.60
CA ASN A 80 0.94 1.62 -1.54
C ASN A 80 2.22 2.30 -2.04
N LEU A 81 3.26 2.45 -1.20
CA LEU A 81 4.58 2.91 -1.66
C LEU A 81 5.15 1.99 -2.73
N VAL A 82 5.09 0.68 -2.48
CA VAL A 82 5.55 -0.33 -3.44
C VAL A 82 4.72 -0.25 -4.73
N MET A 83 3.40 -0.05 -4.64
CA MET A 83 2.54 0.08 -5.82
C MET A 83 2.91 1.30 -6.68
N ILE A 84 3.10 2.47 -6.05
CA ILE A 84 3.44 3.72 -6.73
C ILE A 84 4.84 3.64 -7.34
N SER A 85 5.82 3.15 -6.58
CA SER A 85 7.20 2.99 -7.07
C SER A 85 7.28 2.01 -8.23
N ALA A 86 6.58 0.86 -8.15
CA ALA A 86 6.46 -0.08 -9.25
C ALA A 86 5.83 0.57 -10.48
N GLU A 87 4.80 1.39 -10.32
CA GLU A 87 4.15 2.08 -11.43
C GLU A 87 5.05 3.14 -12.09
N VAL A 88 5.78 3.93 -11.30
CA VAL A 88 6.75 4.92 -11.80
C VAL A 88 7.90 4.23 -12.53
N MET A 89 8.46 3.16 -11.95
CA MET A 89 9.55 2.40 -12.56
C MET A 89 9.11 1.73 -13.86
N THR A 90 7.93 1.11 -13.87
CA THR A 90 7.34 0.48 -15.05
C THR A 90 7.13 1.49 -16.17
N ARG A 91 6.62 2.70 -15.87
CA ARG A 91 6.48 3.77 -16.88
C ARG A 91 7.82 4.22 -17.44
N LYS A 92 8.84 4.42 -16.59
CA LYS A 92 10.19 4.81 -17.03
C LYS A 92 10.83 3.74 -17.92
N LEU A 93 10.70 2.46 -17.54
CA LEU A 93 11.20 1.34 -18.33
C LEU A 93 10.54 1.28 -19.69
N PHE A 94 9.21 1.40 -19.75
CA PHE A 94 8.51 1.38 -21.03
C PHE A 94 8.83 2.60 -21.91
N HIS A 95 8.94 3.79 -21.31
CA HIS A 95 9.35 4.98 -22.04
C HIS A 95 10.75 4.83 -22.64
N PHE A 96 11.73 4.35 -21.85
CA PHE A 96 13.09 4.09 -22.33
C PHE A 96 13.11 3.06 -23.48
N GLN A 97 12.33 1.98 -23.37
CA GLN A 97 12.27 0.97 -24.45
C GLN A 97 11.65 1.53 -25.74
N GLU A 98 10.68 2.43 -25.62
CA GLU A 98 10.00 3.04 -26.78
C GLU A 98 10.81 4.16 -27.44
N THR A 99 11.56 4.97 -26.67
CA THR A 99 12.28 6.16 -27.20
C THR A 99 13.76 5.90 -27.48
N GLU A 100 14.47 5.25 -26.55
CA GLU A 100 15.94 5.13 -26.60
C GLU A 100 16.40 3.77 -27.15
N ASN A 101 15.53 2.75 -27.11
CA ASN A 101 15.87 1.37 -27.49
C ASN A 101 14.89 0.77 -28.52
N ALA A 102 14.34 1.64 -29.38
CA ALA A 102 13.31 1.30 -30.36
C ALA A 102 13.73 0.12 -31.29
N VAL A 103 15.02 -0.05 -31.53
CA VAL A 103 15.60 -1.14 -32.34
C VAL A 103 15.37 -2.53 -31.73
N ASN A 104 15.30 -2.63 -30.40
CA ASN A 104 15.10 -3.90 -29.68
C ASN A 104 13.62 -4.19 -29.34
N THR A 105 12.70 -3.27 -29.63
CA THR A 105 11.26 -3.41 -29.36
C THR A 105 10.62 -4.61 -30.07
N SER A 106 11.22 -5.06 -31.18
CA SER A 106 10.79 -6.24 -31.94
C SER A 106 11.11 -7.57 -31.26
N ARG A 107 11.99 -7.59 -30.24
CA ARG A 107 12.32 -8.82 -29.50
C ARG A 107 11.08 -9.31 -28.74
N ASN A 108 10.79 -10.62 -28.86
CA ASN A 108 9.56 -11.24 -28.37
C ASN A 108 9.21 -10.90 -26.90
N LEU A 109 10.18 -10.88 -25.99
CA LEU A 109 9.97 -10.57 -24.56
C LEU A 109 9.58 -9.10 -24.32
N ILE A 110 10.24 -8.17 -25.00
CA ILE A 110 9.97 -6.72 -24.87
C ILE A 110 8.62 -6.40 -25.51
N ARG A 111 8.34 -6.97 -26.68
CA ARG A 111 7.05 -6.85 -27.37
C ARG A 111 5.90 -7.42 -26.54
N PHE A 112 6.10 -8.58 -25.90
CA PHE A 112 5.12 -9.16 -24.99
C PHE A 112 4.82 -8.22 -23.81
N ALA A 113 5.85 -7.68 -23.16
CA ALA A 113 5.68 -6.76 -22.03
C ALA A 113 4.99 -5.45 -22.42
N LEU A 114 5.30 -4.91 -23.61
CA LEU A 114 4.68 -3.70 -24.15
C LEU A 114 3.22 -3.91 -24.56
N ASN A 115 2.86 -5.08 -25.07
CA ASN A 115 1.49 -5.40 -25.44
C ASN A 115 0.61 -5.75 -24.23
N ASN A 116 1.22 -6.28 -23.15
CA ASN A 116 0.51 -6.75 -21.96
C ASN A 116 0.72 -5.86 -20.72
N LYS A 117 1.04 -4.56 -20.91
CA LYS A 117 1.31 -3.62 -19.80
C LYS A 117 0.23 -3.64 -18.72
N SER A 118 -1.04 -3.62 -19.12
CA SER A 118 -2.19 -3.65 -18.20
C SER A 118 -2.28 -4.95 -17.41
N GLY A 119 -2.04 -6.09 -18.07
CA GLY A 119 -2.03 -7.41 -17.45
C GLY A 119 -0.91 -7.56 -16.43
N ILE A 120 0.31 -7.13 -16.77
CA ILE A 120 1.45 -7.12 -15.84
C ILE A 120 1.14 -6.22 -14.64
N LYS A 121 0.53 -5.05 -14.88
CA LYS A 121 0.11 -4.13 -13.81
C LYS A 121 -0.89 -4.77 -12.86
N LEU A 122 -1.90 -5.44 -13.41
CA LEU A 122 -2.91 -6.13 -12.61
C LEU A 122 -2.29 -7.28 -11.81
N MET A 123 -1.41 -8.07 -12.43
CA MET A 123 -0.76 -9.21 -11.78
C MET A 123 0.01 -8.80 -10.53
N TYR A 124 0.87 -7.78 -10.59
CA TYR A 124 1.62 -7.35 -9.40
C TYR A 124 0.68 -6.79 -8.31
N ARG A 125 -0.34 -6.01 -8.68
CA ARG A 125 -1.34 -5.50 -7.72
C ARG A 125 -2.04 -6.64 -6.98
N THR A 126 -2.44 -7.70 -7.69
CA THR A 126 -3.06 -8.88 -7.10
C THR A 126 -2.10 -9.62 -6.16
N VAL A 127 -0.85 -9.85 -6.56
CA VAL A 127 0.15 -10.53 -5.72
C VAL A 127 0.36 -9.79 -4.40
N PHE A 128 0.57 -8.47 -4.46
CA PHE A 128 0.74 -7.68 -3.26
C PHE A 128 -0.54 -7.63 -2.41
N PHE A 129 -1.71 -7.53 -3.03
CA PHE A 129 -2.99 -7.58 -2.30
C PHE A 129 -3.14 -8.90 -1.53
N VAL A 130 -2.86 -10.04 -2.16
CA VAL A 130 -2.88 -11.35 -1.48
C VAL A 130 -1.86 -11.39 -0.34
N GLY A 131 -0.63 -10.89 -0.57
CA GLY A 131 0.39 -10.79 0.48
C GLY A 131 -0.07 -9.96 1.68
N SER A 132 -0.80 -8.87 1.44
CA SER A 132 -1.32 -8.02 2.52
C SER A 132 -2.45 -8.66 3.32
N ILE A 133 -3.26 -9.52 2.69
CA ILE A 133 -4.28 -10.30 3.40
C ILE A 133 -3.60 -11.22 4.42
N LEU A 134 -2.49 -11.85 4.05
CA LEU A 134 -1.70 -12.68 4.97
C LEU A 134 -1.11 -11.86 6.13
N MET A 135 -0.62 -10.65 5.86
CA MET A 135 -0.13 -9.74 6.90
C MET A 135 -1.26 -9.32 7.86
N PHE A 136 -2.41 -8.88 7.34
CA PHE A 136 -3.57 -8.53 8.18
C PHE A 136 -4.09 -9.71 8.98
N TYR A 137 -4.03 -10.92 8.40
CA TYR A 137 -4.37 -12.14 9.12
C TYR A 137 -3.46 -12.32 10.32
N GLY A 138 -2.13 -12.18 10.15
CA GLY A 138 -1.16 -12.24 11.24
C GLY A 138 -1.42 -11.18 12.32
N ILE A 139 -1.77 -9.96 11.93
CA ILE A 139 -2.02 -8.84 12.86
C ILE A 139 -3.28 -9.05 13.70
N TRP A 140 -4.39 -9.49 13.07
CA TRP A 140 -5.71 -9.50 13.71
C TRP A 140 -6.14 -10.87 14.21
N LEU A 141 -5.77 -11.94 13.50
CA LEU A 141 -6.23 -13.31 13.72
C LEU A 141 -5.09 -14.27 14.06
N GLY A 142 -3.84 -13.82 13.97
CA GLY A 142 -2.69 -14.55 14.46
C GLY A 142 -2.83 -14.89 15.93
N LYS A 143 -2.33 -16.07 16.34
CA LYS A 143 -2.27 -16.43 17.75
C LYS A 143 -1.37 -15.43 18.47
N LYS A 144 -1.95 -14.68 19.40
CA LYS A 144 -1.23 -14.01 20.49
C LYS A 144 -1.15 -14.98 21.65
#